data_AF-A0A357EYD5-F1
#
_entry.id   AF-A0A357EYD5-F1
#
_cell.length_a   1.000
_cell.length_b   1.000
_cell.length_c   1.000
_cell.angle_alpha   90.00
_cell.angle_beta   90.00
_cell.angle_gamma   90.00
#
_symmetry.space_group_name_H-M   'P 1'
#
loop_
_entity.id
_entity.type
_entity.pdbx_description
1 polymer ?
#
loop_
_entity_poly.entity_id
_entity_poly.type
_entity_poly.pdbx_seq_one_letter_code
_entity_poly.pdbx_strand_id
1 'polypeptide(L)'
;VVLENIFRFVEEKGLNPFQAAVEGTREIGLAVLATTLSLMAVFVPIGFMQGIVGRFMSSFGLTAAFAVGVSLIVSFTLTPMLAARLIKRRKEKIAEIEGEKVELRDAVSHSESEQQPADSHDGETPKPAVRDSKSSGWFHFILEGYTALLRFSMARRWVIVTLCITLFLSIVPLFMFVGKNFLPVDDQSQFEISVRAPEGSSLGSTSQIMERIAADLRGFPEVTDTLVTIGGGQQQVVNAGTIYVKLADLNKRVRTQEQMMTAARELLQNYPPDLRTGVQPVQAFSGGGFRNANVQFLMAGPDLKKLEEFSTQILERMKTVPDAVDIDSTLISGKPEVRLEVDRARAADLGVRIGDVSQALNTLVAGQEATTYNVGNDQYEVRVRAMQTYRGDVEGLKRLIVPSSKIGWVTLDRLVKINDGTGPSSIDRTNRQRQVTLLANTRPGGSATNITGEINRFVAEMNLPPGYTTHYV
;
A
#
# COMPACT_ATOMS: atom_id res chain seq x y z
N VAL A 1 16.20 10.91 -31.29
CA VAL A 1 15.51 11.52 -32.45
C VAL A 1 16.31 12.70 -33.02
N VAL A 2 16.65 13.72 -32.21
CA VAL A 2 17.38 14.89 -32.73
C VAL A 2 18.75 14.55 -33.32
N LEU A 3 19.59 13.82 -32.58
CA LEU A 3 20.90 13.39 -33.08
C LEU A 3 20.81 12.58 -34.38
N GLU A 4 19.87 11.64 -34.45
CA GLU A 4 19.65 10.79 -35.64
C GLU A 4 19.29 11.64 -36.86
N ASN A 5 18.41 12.64 -36.70
CA ASN A 5 18.06 13.50 -37.81
C ASN A 5 19.22 14.40 -38.24
N ILE A 6 20.01 14.92 -37.29
CA ILE A 6 21.23 15.67 -37.62
C ILE A 6 22.21 14.79 -38.39
N PHE A 7 22.41 13.55 -37.95
CA PHE A 7 23.28 12.59 -38.62
C PHE A 7 22.80 12.28 -40.04
N ARG A 8 21.49 12.08 -40.24
CA ARG A 8 20.87 11.94 -41.57
C ARG A 8 21.20 13.12 -42.50
N PHE A 9 21.20 14.36 -42.00
CA PHE A 9 21.56 15.54 -42.80
C PHE A 9 23.07 15.61 -43.11
N VAL A 10 23.92 15.08 -42.24
CA VAL A 10 25.37 14.99 -42.47
C VAL A 10 25.70 13.89 -43.48
N GLU A 11 25.11 12.70 -43.35
CA GLU A 11 25.41 11.55 -44.23
C GLU A 11 24.69 11.63 -45.59
N GLU A 12 23.36 11.82 -45.61
CA GLU A 12 22.56 11.72 -46.84
C GLU A 12 22.56 13.04 -47.64
N LYS A 13 22.56 14.19 -46.95
CA LYS A 13 22.51 15.53 -47.58
C LYS A 13 23.86 16.23 -47.70
N GLY A 14 24.92 15.64 -47.14
CA GLY A 14 26.30 16.14 -47.24
C GLY A 14 26.56 17.52 -46.62
N LEU A 15 25.66 18.00 -45.75
CA LEU A 15 25.77 19.33 -45.14
C LEU A 15 26.88 19.40 -44.10
N ASN A 16 27.41 20.60 -43.88
CA ASN A 16 28.40 20.84 -42.82
C ASN A 16 27.75 20.56 -41.43
N PRO A 17 28.42 19.91 -40.45
CA PRO A 17 27.79 19.51 -39.18
C PRO A 17 27.06 20.63 -38.43
N PHE A 18 27.53 21.88 -38.54
CA PHE A 18 26.82 23.03 -37.99
C PHE A 18 25.48 23.32 -38.69
N GLN A 19 25.48 23.31 -40.04
CA GLN A 19 24.26 23.51 -40.83
C GLN A 19 23.29 22.34 -40.67
N ALA A 20 23.82 21.11 -40.63
CA ALA A 20 23.03 19.91 -40.38
C ALA A 20 22.39 19.91 -38.98
N ALA A 21 23.07 20.45 -37.96
CA ALA A 21 22.52 20.58 -36.62
C ALA A 21 21.32 21.54 -36.58
N VAL A 22 21.40 22.68 -37.28
CA VAL A 22 20.31 23.66 -37.36
C VAL A 22 19.13 23.10 -38.15
N GLU A 23 19.37 22.64 -39.37
CA GLU A 23 18.29 22.23 -40.28
C GLU A 23 17.66 20.89 -39.83
N GLY A 24 18.50 19.96 -39.36
CA GLY A 24 18.04 18.69 -38.79
C GLY A 24 17.25 18.87 -37.50
N THR A 25 17.54 19.87 -36.67
CA THR A 25 16.70 20.15 -35.49
C THR A 25 15.40 20.86 -35.88
N ARG A 26 15.43 21.75 -36.88
CA ARG A 26 14.26 22.51 -37.35
C ARG A 26 13.17 21.60 -37.92
N GLU A 27 13.54 20.60 -38.72
CA GLU A 27 12.58 19.70 -39.38
C GLU A 27 11.69 18.93 -38.39
N ILE A 28 12.30 18.41 -37.31
CA ILE A 28 11.60 17.58 -36.31
C ILE A 28 11.18 18.37 -35.08
N GLY A 29 11.46 19.67 -35.04
CA GLY A 29 11.33 20.48 -33.83
C GLY A 29 9.90 20.46 -33.27
N LEU A 30 8.92 20.64 -34.15
CA LEU A 30 7.51 20.61 -33.79
C LEU A 30 7.07 19.21 -33.33
N ALA A 31 7.56 18.14 -33.97
CA ALA A 31 7.21 16.77 -33.61
C ALA A 31 7.74 16.39 -32.22
N VAL A 32 9.01 16.71 -31.93
CA VAL A 32 9.61 16.44 -30.61
C VAL A 32 8.88 17.26 -29.53
N LEU A 33 8.62 18.55 -29.77
CA LEU A 33 7.87 19.38 -28.83
C LEU A 33 6.46 18.82 -28.58
N ALA A 34 5.71 18.46 -29.63
CA ALA A 34 4.37 17.90 -29.50
C ALA A 34 4.37 16.58 -28.69
N THR A 35 5.31 15.68 -28.95
CA THR A 35 5.42 14.43 -28.19
C THR A 35 5.77 14.67 -26.72
N THR A 36 6.68 15.61 -26.42
CA THR A 36 7.01 15.95 -25.02
C THR A 36 5.85 16.61 -24.27
N LEU A 37 5.13 17.55 -24.90
CA LEU A 37 3.93 18.15 -24.30
C LEU A 37 2.82 17.11 -24.11
N SER A 38 2.67 16.17 -25.04
CA SER A 38 1.73 15.05 -24.88
C SER A 38 2.08 14.18 -23.67
N LEU A 39 3.36 13.89 -23.44
CA LEU A 39 3.79 13.16 -22.24
C LEU A 39 3.54 13.98 -20.96
N MET A 40 3.84 15.28 -20.99
CA MET A 40 3.53 16.16 -19.86
C MET A 40 2.02 16.23 -19.57
N ALA A 41 1.18 16.25 -20.60
CA ALA A 41 -0.28 16.24 -20.45
C ALA A 41 -0.80 14.95 -19.78
N VAL A 42 -0.05 13.85 -19.87
CA VAL A 42 -0.35 12.61 -19.14
C VAL A 42 0.17 12.64 -17.70
N PHE A 43 1.40 13.10 -17.47
CA PHE A 43 2.03 13.04 -16.14
C PHE A 43 1.63 14.16 -15.18
N VAL A 44 1.34 15.37 -15.67
CA VAL A 44 0.97 16.51 -14.82
C VAL A 44 -0.32 16.23 -14.03
N PRO A 45 -1.43 15.75 -14.62
CA PRO A 45 -2.64 15.45 -13.87
C PRO A 45 -2.44 14.39 -12.77
N ILE A 46 -1.59 13.39 -13.03
CA ILE A 46 -1.23 12.35 -12.04
C ILE A 46 -0.59 12.99 -10.80
N GLY A 47 0.21 14.04 -11.00
CA GLY A 47 0.83 14.84 -9.95
C GLY A 47 -0.14 15.48 -8.95
N PHE A 48 -1.37 15.76 -9.39
CA PHE A 48 -2.41 16.47 -8.62
C PHE A 48 -3.56 15.56 -8.14
N MET A 49 -3.42 14.24 -8.28
CA MET A 49 -4.40 13.31 -7.72
C MET A 49 -4.49 13.47 -6.20
N GLN A 50 -5.72 13.41 -5.67
CA GLN A 50 -5.97 13.49 -4.22
C GLN A 50 -5.96 12.10 -3.58
N GLY A 51 -5.97 12.06 -2.25
CA GLY A 51 -6.02 10.82 -1.47
C GLY A 51 -4.66 10.17 -1.23
N ILE A 52 -4.68 8.93 -0.72
CA ILE A 52 -3.46 8.18 -0.42
C ILE A 52 -2.73 7.83 -1.72
N VAL A 53 -3.45 7.30 -2.73
CA VAL A 53 -2.91 7.02 -4.08
C VAL A 53 -2.24 8.27 -4.65
N GLY A 54 -2.92 9.41 -4.56
CA GLY A 54 -2.41 10.67 -5.07
C GLY A 54 -1.12 11.13 -4.41
N ARG A 55 -0.98 10.96 -3.09
CA ARG A 55 0.27 11.27 -2.38
C ARG A 55 1.46 10.43 -2.86
N PHE A 56 1.27 9.15 -3.14
CA PHE A 56 2.31 8.30 -3.71
C PHE A 56 2.64 8.71 -5.16
N MET A 57 1.61 8.88 -5.99
CA MET A 57 1.77 9.19 -7.42
C MET A 57 2.22 10.62 -7.68
N SER A 58 2.04 11.54 -6.73
CA SER A 58 2.42 12.95 -6.89
C SER A 58 3.91 13.13 -7.14
N SER A 59 4.73 12.43 -6.34
CA SER A 59 6.19 12.43 -6.50
C SER A 59 6.61 11.92 -7.88
N PHE A 60 6.04 10.79 -8.32
CA PHE A 60 6.31 10.20 -9.63
C PHE A 60 5.89 11.12 -10.78
N GLY A 61 4.65 11.63 -10.76
CA GLY A 61 4.10 12.47 -11.81
C GLY A 61 4.86 13.78 -11.99
N LEU A 62 5.17 14.47 -10.89
CA LEU A 62 5.91 15.73 -10.93
C LEU A 62 7.37 15.53 -11.34
N THR A 63 8.05 14.50 -10.81
CA THR A 63 9.43 14.19 -11.20
C THR A 63 9.53 13.80 -12.67
N ALA A 64 8.62 12.96 -13.17
CA ALA A 64 8.58 12.59 -14.59
C ALA A 64 8.31 13.81 -15.49
N ALA A 65 7.32 14.64 -15.15
CA ALA A 65 7.02 15.85 -15.90
C ALA A 65 8.21 16.82 -15.94
N PHE A 66 8.89 17.03 -14.81
CA PHE A 66 10.09 17.86 -14.75
C PHE A 66 11.25 17.26 -15.56
N ALA A 67 11.49 15.95 -15.44
CA ALA A 67 12.54 15.27 -16.20
C ALA A 67 12.31 15.33 -17.72
N VAL A 68 11.07 15.16 -18.18
CA VAL A 68 10.69 15.31 -19.60
C VAL A 68 10.89 16.76 -20.06
N GLY A 69 10.50 17.75 -19.23
CA GLY A 69 10.73 19.17 -19.52
C GLY A 69 12.22 19.52 -19.65
N VAL A 70 13.06 19.04 -18.73
CA VAL A 70 14.52 19.21 -18.82
C VAL A 70 15.10 18.49 -20.03
N SER A 71 14.62 17.27 -20.32
CA SER A 71 15.03 16.50 -21.50
C SER A 71 14.74 17.25 -22.80
N LEU A 72 13.59 17.93 -22.90
CA LEU A 72 13.25 18.80 -24.02
C LEU A 72 14.28 19.93 -24.20
N ILE A 73 14.63 20.62 -23.12
CA ILE A 73 15.65 21.69 -23.16
C ILE A 73 16.99 21.13 -23.64
N VAL A 74 17.44 20.01 -23.08
CA VAL A 74 18.71 19.34 -23.47
C VAL A 74 18.69 18.90 -24.94
N SER A 75 17.54 18.41 -25.42
CA SER A 75 17.38 17.95 -26.80
C SER A 75 17.43 19.09 -27.82
N PHE A 76 17.02 20.31 -27.46
CA PHE A 76 17.04 21.48 -28.36
C PHE A 76 18.26 22.38 -28.20
N THR A 77 19.02 22.23 -27.12
CA THR A 77 20.18 23.10 -26.83
C THR A 77 21.50 22.34 -26.89
N LEU A 78 21.72 21.43 -25.93
CA LEU A 78 22.98 20.73 -25.75
C LEU A 78 23.22 19.71 -26.87
N THR A 79 22.19 18.96 -27.27
CA THR A 79 22.31 17.88 -28.26
C THR A 79 22.72 18.41 -29.64
N PRO A 80 22.08 19.46 -30.21
CA PRO A 80 22.51 20.02 -31.49
C PRO A 80 23.89 20.69 -31.41
N MET A 81 24.20 21.37 -30.30
CA MET A 81 25.51 22.01 -30.10
C MET A 81 26.65 20.98 -30.07
N LEU A 82 26.48 19.89 -29.32
CA LEU A 82 27.45 18.81 -29.28
C LEU A 82 27.55 18.10 -30.62
N ALA A 83 26.42 17.84 -31.29
CA ALA A 83 26.41 17.23 -32.62
C ALA A 83 27.18 18.07 -33.66
N ALA A 84 26.99 19.39 -33.64
CA ALA A 84 27.71 20.32 -34.53
C ALA A 84 29.23 20.32 -34.34
N ARG A 85 29.71 20.00 -33.13
CA ARG A 85 31.15 20.00 -32.79
C ARG A 85 31.81 18.63 -32.87
N LEU A 86 31.08 17.57 -32.56
CA LEU A 86 31.64 16.21 -32.41
C LEU A 86 31.45 15.33 -33.64
N ILE A 87 30.43 15.59 -34.48
CA ILE A 87 30.21 14.79 -35.69
C ILE A 87 31.27 15.14 -36.73
N LYS A 88 32.12 14.16 -37.07
CA LYS A 88 33.12 14.28 -38.12
C LYS A 88 32.54 13.86 -39.46
N ARG A 89 32.64 14.74 -40.46
CA ARG A 89 32.35 14.38 -41.85
C ARG A 89 33.36 13.33 -42.32
N ARG A 90 32.88 12.21 -42.84
CA ARG A 90 33.73 11.25 -43.57
C ARG A 90 34.09 11.92 -44.91
N LYS A 91 35.32 12.45 -45.04
CA LYS A 91 35.82 12.91 -46.35
C LYS A 91 35.93 11.67 -47.24
N GLU A 92 35.14 11.61 -48.31
CA GLU A 92 35.40 10.67 -49.40
C GLU A 92 36.79 11.00 -49.95
N LYS A 93 37.71 10.03 -49.87
CA LYS A 93 38.94 10.05 -50.66
C LYS A 93 38.53 9.88 -52.11
N ILE A 94 38.39 10.97 -52.85
CA ILE A 94 38.47 10.92 -54.31
C ILE A 94 39.94 10.64 -54.63
N ALA A 95 40.25 9.38 -54.89
CA ALA A 95 41.51 8.98 -55.48
C ALA A 95 41.47 9.36 -56.97
N GLU A 96 42.14 10.47 -57.30
CA GLU A 96 43.16 10.55 -58.35
C GLU A 96 42.85 9.80 -59.66
N ILE A 97 42.31 10.51 -60.67
CA ILE A 97 42.61 10.28 -62.09
C ILE A 97 42.78 11.63 -62.79
N GLU A 98 43.99 11.80 -63.31
CA GLU A 98 44.49 12.67 -64.39
C GLU A 98 44.39 14.19 -64.25
N GLY A 99 45.58 14.80 -64.33
CA GLY A 99 45.76 16.22 -64.20
C GLY A 99 45.60 16.98 -65.51
N GLU A 100 45.15 18.22 -65.38
CA GLU A 100 45.48 19.26 -66.32
C GLU A 100 45.46 20.60 -65.57
N LYS A 101 46.55 21.36 -65.70
CA LYS A 101 46.69 22.70 -65.15
C LYS A 101 45.81 23.65 -65.97
N VAL A 102 44.94 24.42 -65.32
CA VAL A 102 44.50 25.72 -65.87
C VAL A 102 44.42 26.75 -64.74
N GLU A 103 44.92 27.94 -65.05
CA GLU A 103 45.28 29.07 -64.20
C GLU A 103 44.10 29.79 -63.52
N LEU A 104 44.46 30.52 -62.45
CA LEU A 104 43.64 31.48 -61.72
C LEU A 104 43.06 32.59 -62.61
N ARG A 105 41.80 32.99 -62.35
CA ARG A 105 41.37 34.40 -62.37
C ARG A 105 40.31 34.68 -61.32
N ASP A 106 40.55 35.75 -60.56
CA ASP A 106 39.62 36.40 -59.64
C ASP A 106 38.41 37.01 -60.35
N ALA A 107 37.25 37.02 -59.70
CA ALA A 107 36.35 38.18 -59.67
C ALA A 107 35.23 38.02 -58.63
N VAL A 108 35.19 38.99 -57.72
CA VAL A 108 34.10 39.33 -56.81
C VAL A 108 33.04 40.14 -57.58
N SER A 109 31.73 39.88 -57.38
CA SER A 109 30.70 40.93 -57.15
C SER A 109 29.27 40.37 -57.03
N HIS A 110 28.45 41.14 -56.29
CA HIS A 110 27.01 41.09 -56.03
C HIS A 110 26.15 40.80 -57.30
N SER A 111 24.89 40.35 -57.25
CA SER A 111 23.69 40.95 -56.64
C SER A 111 22.44 40.13 -57.00
N GLU A 112 21.35 40.38 -56.29
CA GLU A 112 20.00 39.80 -56.42
C GLU A 112 19.30 40.07 -57.78
N SER A 113 18.46 39.13 -58.27
CA SER A 113 17.00 39.32 -58.49
C SER A 113 16.33 38.23 -59.38
N GLU A 114 15.12 37.84 -58.97
CA GLU A 114 13.88 37.48 -59.72
C GLU A 114 13.77 36.28 -60.72
N GLN A 115 12.86 35.36 -60.32
CA GLN A 115 11.70 34.76 -61.04
C GLN A 115 11.84 34.07 -62.43
N GLN A 116 11.69 32.72 -62.39
CA GLN A 116 10.90 31.77 -63.23
C GLN A 116 10.26 32.17 -64.59
N PRO A 117 9.83 31.21 -65.46
CA PRO A 117 10.26 29.82 -65.72
C PRO A 117 10.44 29.53 -67.25
N ALA A 118 11.15 28.46 -67.64
CA ALA A 118 10.97 27.85 -68.97
C ALA A 118 11.50 26.41 -69.03
N ASP A 119 10.65 25.53 -69.57
CA ASP A 119 10.91 24.14 -69.91
C ASP A 119 12.13 23.96 -70.83
N SER A 120 12.93 22.92 -70.58
CA SER A 120 13.44 22.04 -71.63
C SER A 120 14.04 20.78 -71.01
N HIS A 121 13.60 19.65 -71.55
CA HIS A 121 14.23 18.34 -71.40
C HIS A 121 15.73 18.42 -71.66
N ASP A 122 16.54 17.75 -70.85
CA ASP A 122 17.59 16.83 -71.33
C ASP A 122 18.30 16.11 -70.18
N GLY A 123 18.30 14.77 -70.28
CA GLY A 123 19.30 13.84 -69.73
C GLY A 123 19.78 14.00 -68.28
N GLU A 124 19.03 13.45 -67.32
CA GLU A 124 19.61 13.12 -66.01
C GLU A 124 20.68 12.02 -66.17
N THR A 125 21.94 12.42 -66.07
CA THR A 125 23.04 11.52 -65.74
C THR A 125 22.83 11.00 -64.31
N PRO A 126 22.98 9.70 -64.04
CA PRO A 126 22.74 9.17 -62.70
C PRO A 126 23.85 9.67 -61.77
N LYS A 127 23.49 10.53 -60.81
CA LYS A 127 24.36 10.87 -59.68
C LYS A 127 24.81 9.57 -58.99
N PRO A 128 26.08 9.42 -58.62
CA PRO A 128 26.57 8.18 -58.01
C PRO A 128 25.84 7.94 -56.70
N ALA A 129 25.26 6.74 -56.55
CA ALA A 129 24.56 6.32 -55.36
C ALA A 129 25.51 6.34 -54.15
N VAL A 130 25.31 7.32 -53.27
CA VAL A 130 25.93 7.37 -51.95
C VAL A 130 25.57 6.05 -51.25
N ARG A 131 26.57 5.24 -50.92
CA ARG A 131 26.38 3.98 -50.18
C ARG A 131 25.86 4.31 -48.79
N ASP A 132 24.53 4.28 -48.66
CA ASP A 132 23.81 4.48 -47.41
C ASP A 132 24.19 3.35 -46.43
N SER A 133 24.67 3.71 -45.24
CA SER A 133 25.12 2.76 -44.21
C SER A 133 23.99 1.84 -43.73
N LYS A 134 22.74 2.20 -44.04
CA LYS A 134 21.52 1.39 -43.84
C LYS A 134 21.39 0.19 -44.80
N SER A 135 22.22 0.11 -45.84
CA SER A 135 22.13 -0.93 -46.89
C SER A 135 23.06 -2.15 -46.69
N SER A 136 23.84 -2.23 -45.60
CA SER A 136 24.73 -3.37 -45.37
C SER A 136 24.58 -3.98 -43.97
N GLY A 137 24.10 -5.24 -43.88
CA GLY A 137 24.12 -6.07 -42.68
C GLY A 137 22.74 -6.53 -42.17
N TRP A 138 22.65 -6.88 -40.87
CA TRP A 138 21.45 -7.41 -40.20
C TRP A 138 20.21 -6.48 -40.29
N PHE A 139 20.42 -5.17 -40.38
CA PHE A 139 19.35 -4.19 -40.58
C PHE A 139 18.55 -4.40 -41.87
N HIS A 140 19.18 -4.93 -42.93
CA HIS A 140 18.50 -5.20 -44.20
C HIS A 140 17.40 -6.25 -44.04
N PHE A 141 17.66 -7.32 -43.28
CA PHE A 141 16.67 -8.36 -43.00
C PHE A 141 15.46 -7.84 -42.21
N ILE A 142 15.70 -6.94 -41.25
CA ILE A 142 14.63 -6.26 -40.50
C ILE A 142 13.82 -5.37 -41.46
N LEU A 143 14.49 -4.63 -42.35
CA LEU A 143 13.84 -3.74 -43.29
C LEU A 143 13.00 -4.49 -44.33
N GLU A 144 13.51 -5.61 -44.87
CA GLU A 144 12.77 -6.48 -45.79
C GLU A 144 11.55 -7.10 -45.12
N GLY A 145 11.71 -7.62 -43.89
CA GLY A 145 10.61 -8.18 -43.11
C GLY A 145 9.53 -7.13 -42.79
N TYR A 146 9.94 -5.94 -42.35
CA TYR A 146 9.03 -4.81 -42.13
C TYR A 146 8.31 -4.39 -43.42
N THR A 147 9.03 -4.31 -44.54
CA THR A 147 8.46 -3.93 -45.85
C THR A 147 7.46 -4.98 -46.33
N ALA A 148 7.74 -6.28 -46.14
CA ALA A 148 6.82 -7.36 -46.45
C ALA A 148 5.54 -7.30 -45.60
N LEU A 149 5.67 -7.07 -44.29
CA LEU A 149 4.55 -6.87 -43.37
C LEU A 149 3.74 -5.62 -43.73
N LEU A 150 4.39 -4.53 -44.11
CA LEU A 150 3.73 -3.29 -44.51
C LEU A 150 2.95 -3.48 -45.82
N ARG A 151 3.54 -4.15 -46.82
CA ARG A 151 2.84 -4.50 -48.06
C ARG A 151 1.62 -5.37 -47.79
N PHE A 152 1.74 -6.36 -46.90
CA PHE A 152 0.63 -7.20 -46.47
C PHE A 152 -0.48 -6.39 -45.76
N SER A 153 -0.09 -5.51 -44.84
CA SER A 153 -0.99 -4.64 -44.07
C SER A 153 -1.79 -3.71 -45.00
N MET A 154 -1.10 -3.07 -45.95
CA MET A 154 -1.71 -2.18 -46.94
C MET A 154 -2.63 -2.93 -47.91
N ALA A 155 -2.26 -4.15 -48.33
CA ALA A 155 -3.08 -4.97 -49.22
C ALA A 155 -4.37 -5.49 -48.55
N ARG A 156 -4.36 -5.66 -47.21
CA ARG A 156 -5.47 -6.24 -46.45
C ARG A 156 -5.93 -5.35 -45.30
N ARG A 157 -6.19 -4.07 -45.60
CA ARG A 157 -6.58 -3.03 -44.62
C ARG A 157 -7.70 -3.46 -43.65
N TRP A 158 -8.71 -4.19 -44.14
CA TRP A 158 -9.84 -4.64 -43.31
C TRP A 158 -9.43 -5.67 -42.25
N VAL A 159 -8.50 -6.59 -42.59
CA VAL A 159 -7.99 -7.58 -41.65
C VAL A 159 -7.25 -6.89 -40.50
N ILE A 160 -6.45 -5.87 -40.82
CA ILE A 160 -5.70 -5.09 -39.82
C ILE A 160 -6.64 -4.26 -38.95
N VAL A 161 -7.65 -3.62 -39.52
CA VAL A 161 -8.65 -2.86 -38.76
C VAL A 161 -9.41 -3.78 -37.79
N THR A 162 -9.88 -4.94 -38.26
CA THR A 162 -10.55 -5.92 -37.40
C THR A 162 -9.61 -6.40 -36.29
N LEU A 163 -8.36 -6.72 -36.61
CA LEU A 163 -7.37 -7.12 -35.62
C LEU A 163 -7.16 -6.04 -34.55
N CYS A 164 -7.01 -4.77 -34.95
CA CYS A 164 -6.88 -3.65 -34.02
C CYS A 164 -8.10 -3.50 -33.11
N ILE A 165 -9.31 -3.64 -33.66
CA ILE A 165 -10.55 -3.58 -32.87
C ILE A 165 -10.62 -4.75 -31.89
N THR A 166 -10.33 -5.97 -32.33
CA THR A 166 -10.31 -7.15 -31.46
C THR A 166 -9.28 -6.99 -30.34
N LEU A 167 -8.09 -6.48 -30.66
CA LEU A 167 -7.04 -6.27 -29.68
C LEU A 167 -7.43 -5.17 -28.67
N PHE A 168 -8.07 -4.09 -29.14
CA PHE A 168 -8.62 -3.05 -28.27
C PHE A 168 -9.73 -3.60 -27.35
N LEU A 169 -10.67 -4.36 -27.89
CA LEU A 169 -11.75 -4.98 -27.11
C LEU A 169 -11.23 -6.03 -26.12
N SER A 170 -10.11 -6.70 -26.42
CA SER A 170 -9.50 -7.68 -25.53
C SER A 170 -8.96 -7.07 -24.24
N ILE A 171 -8.71 -5.76 -24.19
CA ILE A 171 -8.23 -5.06 -22.99
C ILE A 171 -9.23 -5.19 -21.83
N VAL A 172 -10.54 -5.17 -22.11
CA VAL A 172 -11.59 -5.24 -21.08
C VAL A 172 -11.60 -6.57 -20.33
N PRO A 173 -11.71 -7.75 -20.98
CA PRO A 173 -11.68 -9.03 -20.27
C PRO A 173 -10.34 -9.28 -19.58
N LEU A 174 -9.22 -8.87 -20.19
CA LEU A 174 -7.89 -8.94 -19.55
C LEU A 174 -7.84 -8.09 -18.27
N PHE A 175 -8.37 -6.86 -18.30
CA PHE A 175 -8.40 -5.98 -17.14
C PHE A 175 -9.31 -6.49 -16.01
N MET A 176 -10.39 -7.21 -16.35
CA MET A 176 -11.24 -7.85 -15.34
C MET A 176 -10.59 -9.08 -14.71
N PHE A 177 -9.72 -9.78 -15.45
CA PHE A 177 -9.04 -10.99 -14.96
C PHE A 177 -7.81 -10.68 -14.08
N VAL A 178 -7.16 -9.52 -14.28
CA VAL A 178 -5.98 -9.14 -13.51
C VAL A 178 -6.37 -8.70 -12.08
N GLY A 179 -5.78 -9.37 -11.09
CA GLY A 179 -5.90 -9.00 -9.68
C GLY A 179 -5.33 -7.60 -9.40
N LYS A 180 -6.06 -6.80 -8.62
CA LYS A 180 -5.68 -5.42 -8.28
C LYS A 180 -5.25 -5.33 -6.83
N ASN A 181 -4.05 -4.80 -6.60
CA ASN A 181 -3.48 -4.50 -5.28
C ASN A 181 -3.10 -3.01 -5.21
N PHE A 182 -3.18 -2.43 -4.01
CA PHE A 182 -2.86 -1.01 -3.82
C PHE A 182 -1.34 -0.75 -3.84
N LEU A 183 -0.58 -1.56 -3.12
CA LEU A 183 0.89 -1.57 -3.13
C LEU A 183 1.38 -3.01 -3.31
N PRO A 184 2.53 -3.23 -3.96
CA PRO A 184 3.19 -4.52 -3.92
C PRO A 184 3.54 -4.87 -2.47
N VAL A 185 3.45 -6.14 -2.13
CA VAL A 185 3.91 -6.64 -0.84
C VAL A 185 5.39 -6.95 -0.99
N ASP A 186 6.23 -6.08 -0.43
CA ASP A 186 7.68 -6.26 -0.47
C ASP A 186 8.15 -7.09 0.74
N ASP A 187 9.24 -7.83 0.52
CA ASP A 187 9.91 -8.56 1.57
C ASP A 187 10.82 -7.61 2.37
N GLN A 188 10.41 -7.28 3.59
CA GLN A 188 11.16 -6.43 4.51
C GLN A 188 11.95 -7.24 5.56
N SER A 189 12.04 -8.56 5.39
CA SER A 189 12.63 -9.49 6.36
C SER A 189 12.04 -9.36 7.78
N GLN A 190 10.76 -9.01 7.87
CA GLN A 190 10.07 -8.87 9.15
C GLN A 190 8.56 -9.06 8.98
N PHE A 191 7.91 -9.64 9.99
CA PHE A 191 6.46 -9.71 10.05
C PHE A 191 6.00 -9.74 11.51
N GLU A 192 4.71 -9.59 11.73
CA GLU A 192 4.11 -9.58 13.06
C GLU A 192 2.99 -10.62 13.16
N ILE A 193 2.89 -11.25 14.32
CA ILE A 193 1.80 -12.15 14.67
C ILE A 193 1.00 -11.51 15.80
N SER A 194 -0.26 -11.21 15.53
CA SER A 194 -1.22 -10.83 16.57
C SER A 194 -1.81 -12.07 17.21
N VAL A 195 -1.82 -12.10 18.54
CA VAL A 195 -2.38 -13.20 19.32
C VAL A 195 -3.29 -12.63 20.40
N ARG A 196 -4.51 -13.16 20.48
CA ARG A 196 -5.46 -12.85 21.54
C ARG A 196 -5.98 -14.13 22.17
N ALA A 197 -5.77 -14.24 23.48
CA ALA A 197 -6.25 -15.33 24.29
C ALA A 197 -7.73 -15.11 24.69
N PRO A 198 -8.44 -16.19 25.06
CA PRO A 198 -9.84 -16.11 25.49
C PRO A 198 -10.06 -15.09 26.62
N GLU A 199 -11.27 -14.53 26.67
CA GLU A 199 -11.65 -13.59 27.71
C GLU A 199 -11.52 -14.23 29.11
N GLY A 200 -10.98 -13.47 30.06
CA GLY A 200 -10.66 -13.95 31.41
C GLY A 200 -9.23 -14.50 31.58
N SER A 201 -8.46 -14.64 30.49
CA SER A 201 -7.04 -15.03 30.56
C SER A 201 -6.22 -13.99 31.31
N SER A 202 -5.35 -14.44 32.22
CA SER A 202 -4.43 -13.56 32.95
C SER A 202 -3.22 -13.16 32.08
N LEU A 203 -2.55 -12.07 32.46
CA LEU A 203 -1.30 -11.65 31.81
C LEU A 203 -0.25 -12.78 31.83
N GLY A 204 -0.13 -13.49 32.95
CA GLY A 204 0.82 -14.61 33.09
C GLY A 204 0.50 -15.78 32.18
N SER A 205 -0.77 -16.19 32.08
CA SER A 205 -1.19 -17.26 31.16
C SER A 205 -0.97 -16.87 29.70
N THR A 206 -1.33 -15.63 29.34
CA THR A 206 -1.12 -15.09 27.99
C THR A 206 0.38 -15.05 27.65
N SER A 207 1.23 -14.63 28.60
CA SER A 207 2.68 -14.62 28.44
C SER A 207 3.27 -16.00 28.18
N GLN A 208 2.85 -17.02 28.93
CA GLN A 208 3.33 -18.38 28.69
C GLN A 208 2.95 -18.91 27.30
N ILE A 209 1.73 -18.65 26.84
CA ILE A 209 1.27 -19.08 25.53
C ILE A 209 2.04 -18.37 24.41
N MET A 210 2.17 -17.03 24.50
CA MET A 210 2.88 -16.26 23.47
C MET A 210 4.38 -16.55 23.44
N GLU A 211 5.01 -16.75 24.59
CA GLU A 211 6.43 -17.11 24.67
C GLU A 211 6.68 -18.50 24.07
N ARG A 212 5.74 -19.43 24.24
CA ARG A 212 5.79 -20.76 23.60
C ARG A 212 5.69 -20.65 22.07
N ILE A 213 4.76 -19.84 21.56
CA ILE A 213 4.65 -19.56 20.12
C ILE A 213 5.95 -18.94 19.59
N ALA A 214 6.51 -17.96 20.30
CA ALA A 214 7.77 -17.32 19.93
C ALA A 214 8.96 -18.29 19.95
N ALA A 215 9.00 -19.23 20.91
CA ALA A 215 10.03 -20.27 20.96
C ALA A 215 9.93 -21.24 19.78
N ASP A 216 8.72 -21.68 19.42
CA ASP A 216 8.50 -22.56 18.26
C ASP A 216 8.88 -21.86 16.94
N LEU A 217 8.59 -20.55 16.81
CA LEU A 217 9.00 -19.73 15.67
C LEU A 217 10.52 -19.59 15.57
N ARG A 218 11.22 -19.44 16.70
CA ARG A 218 12.69 -19.44 16.75
C ARG A 218 13.30 -20.80 16.36
N GLY A 219 12.50 -21.86 16.30
CA GLY A 219 12.92 -23.15 15.75
C GLY A 219 13.17 -23.11 14.23
N PHE A 220 12.64 -22.12 13.51
CA PHE A 220 12.94 -21.94 12.10
C PHE A 220 14.33 -21.30 11.91
N PRO A 221 15.21 -21.89 11.07
CA PRO A 221 16.56 -21.35 10.86
C PRO A 221 16.57 -19.97 10.20
N GLU A 222 15.48 -19.57 9.56
CA GLU A 222 15.33 -18.25 8.93
C GLU A 222 15.00 -17.13 9.92
N VAL A 223 14.58 -17.44 11.15
CA VAL A 223 14.18 -16.46 12.18
C VAL A 223 15.41 -16.10 13.03
N THR A 224 15.74 -14.81 13.13
CA THR A 224 16.89 -14.34 13.93
C THR A 224 16.45 -13.91 15.32
N ASP A 225 15.39 -13.11 15.40
CA ASP A 225 14.96 -12.45 16.63
C ASP A 225 13.43 -12.46 16.72
N THR A 226 12.92 -12.59 17.93
CA THR A 226 11.50 -12.44 18.24
C THR A 226 11.32 -11.49 19.41
N LEU A 227 10.35 -10.57 19.32
CA LEU A 227 9.97 -9.69 20.43
C LEU A 227 8.48 -9.90 20.74
N VAL A 228 8.19 -10.35 21.96
CA VAL A 228 6.83 -10.54 22.45
C VAL A 228 6.41 -9.32 23.25
N THR A 229 5.29 -8.71 22.88
CA THR A 229 4.70 -7.56 23.59
C THR A 229 3.27 -7.90 23.99
N ILE A 230 2.95 -7.83 25.29
CA ILE A 230 1.65 -8.24 25.85
C ILE A 230 1.10 -7.14 26.73
N GLY A 231 -0.19 -6.84 26.62
CA GLY A 231 -0.76 -5.70 27.34
C GLY A 231 -0.17 -4.35 26.92
N GLY A 232 0.51 -4.31 25.77
CA GLY A 232 1.05 -3.08 25.17
C GLY A 232 0.02 -2.34 24.32
N GLY A 233 0.44 -1.19 23.79
CA GLY A 233 -0.41 -0.33 22.94
C GLY A 233 -1.42 0.52 23.73
N GLN A 234 -2.22 1.31 23.00
CA GLN A 234 -3.18 2.24 23.61
C GLN A 234 -4.28 1.57 24.44
N GLN A 235 -4.64 0.32 24.12
CA GLN A 235 -5.75 -0.38 24.78
C GLN A 235 -5.34 -1.15 26.05
N GLN A 236 -4.03 -1.34 26.28
CA GLN A 236 -3.48 -2.02 27.47
C GLN A 236 -4.20 -3.34 27.85
N VAL A 237 -4.48 -4.18 26.85
CA VAL A 237 -5.32 -5.38 27.03
C VAL A 237 -4.46 -6.59 27.42
N VAL A 238 -4.67 -7.13 28.61
CA VAL A 238 -3.80 -8.19 29.19
C VAL A 238 -3.91 -9.56 28.53
N ASN A 239 -5.02 -9.87 27.86
CA ASN A 239 -5.23 -11.11 27.11
C ASN A 239 -4.88 -10.98 25.61
N ALA A 240 -4.19 -9.91 25.23
CA ALA A 240 -3.82 -9.65 23.85
C ALA A 240 -2.37 -9.15 23.73
N GLY A 241 -1.71 -9.53 22.66
CA GLY A 241 -0.34 -9.11 22.39
C GLY A 241 0.07 -9.34 20.95
N THR A 242 1.28 -8.90 20.64
CA THR A 242 1.90 -9.12 19.34
C THR A 242 3.28 -9.76 19.50
N ILE A 243 3.65 -10.57 18.52
CA ILE A 243 4.96 -11.19 18.39
C ILE A 243 5.57 -10.62 17.11
N TYR A 244 6.54 -9.73 17.27
CA TYR A 244 7.36 -9.25 16.17
C TYR A 244 8.41 -10.31 15.85
N VAL A 245 8.51 -10.69 14.58
CA VAL A 245 9.44 -11.71 14.08
C VAL A 245 10.36 -11.07 13.06
N LYS A 246 11.66 -11.12 13.33
CA LYS A 246 12.70 -10.68 12.41
C LYS A 246 13.30 -11.89 11.70
N LEU A 247 13.40 -11.78 10.38
CA LEU A 247 13.99 -12.79 9.51
C LEU A 247 15.45 -12.43 9.19
N ALA A 248 16.23 -13.45 8.85
CA ALA A 248 17.56 -13.27 8.30
C ALA A 248 17.51 -12.48 6.98
N ASP A 249 18.62 -11.81 6.66
CA ASP A 249 18.78 -11.05 5.42
C ASP A 249 18.41 -11.90 4.19
N LEU A 250 17.85 -11.26 3.16
CA LEU A 250 17.38 -11.92 1.93
C LEU A 250 18.39 -12.92 1.33
N ASN A 251 19.68 -12.59 1.39
CA ASN A 251 20.76 -13.40 0.81
C ASN A 251 21.15 -14.64 1.64
N LYS A 252 20.67 -14.74 2.89
CA LYS A 252 21.02 -15.82 3.83
C LYS A 252 19.91 -16.85 4.01
N ARG A 253 18.77 -16.67 3.34
CA ARG A 253 17.61 -17.56 3.43
C ARG A 253 17.10 -17.97 2.06
N VAL A 254 16.46 -19.14 2.01
CA VAL A 254 15.85 -19.67 0.78
C VAL A 254 14.37 -19.28 0.68
N ARG A 255 13.67 -19.22 1.82
CA ARG A 255 12.25 -18.90 1.87
C ARG A 255 12.01 -17.38 1.90
N THR A 256 11.01 -16.92 1.16
CA THR A 256 10.56 -15.51 1.19
C THR A 256 9.77 -15.22 2.46
N GLN A 257 9.58 -13.93 2.79
CA GLN A 257 8.81 -13.51 3.96
C GLN A 257 7.36 -14.03 3.87
N GLU A 258 6.76 -14.01 2.69
CA GLU A 258 5.41 -14.52 2.45
C GLU A 258 5.31 -16.04 2.71
N GLN A 259 6.32 -16.80 2.30
CA GLN A 259 6.42 -18.23 2.59
C GLN A 259 6.60 -18.48 4.10
N MET A 260 7.42 -17.67 4.78
CA MET A 260 7.60 -17.75 6.24
C MET A 260 6.33 -17.38 7.00
N MET A 261 5.58 -16.37 6.54
CA MET A 261 4.27 -16.03 7.10
C MET A 261 3.27 -17.17 6.92
N THR A 262 3.31 -17.87 5.79
CA THR A 262 2.45 -19.04 5.54
C THR A 262 2.82 -20.20 6.48
N ALA A 263 4.12 -20.48 6.63
CA ALA A 263 4.60 -21.47 7.59
C ALA A 263 4.24 -21.10 9.05
N ALA A 264 4.30 -19.82 9.41
CA ALA A 264 3.85 -19.35 10.71
C ALA A 264 2.34 -19.56 10.91
N ARG A 265 1.51 -19.32 9.89
CA ARG A 265 0.06 -19.62 9.94
C ARG A 265 -0.20 -21.11 10.15
N GLU A 266 0.51 -21.98 9.45
CA GLU A 266 0.41 -23.44 9.63
C GLU A 266 0.82 -23.85 11.04
N LEU A 267 1.89 -23.27 11.59
CA LEU A 267 2.34 -23.53 12.95
C LEU A 267 1.29 -23.12 14.00
N LEU A 268 0.63 -21.98 13.79
CA LEU A 268 -0.41 -21.48 14.69
C LEU A 268 -1.67 -22.37 14.72
N GLN A 269 -1.92 -23.18 13.68
CA GLN A 269 -3.04 -24.14 13.68
C GLN A 269 -2.86 -25.28 14.69
N ASN A 270 -1.63 -25.53 15.17
CA ASN A 270 -1.36 -26.53 16.21
C ASN A 270 -1.75 -26.07 17.62
N TYR A 271 -2.08 -24.79 17.77
CA TYR A 271 -2.51 -24.21 19.04
C TYR A 271 -4.03 -24.27 19.20
N PRO A 272 -4.57 -24.14 20.43
CA PRO A 272 -6.01 -24.23 20.68
C PRO A 272 -6.80 -23.26 19.79
N PRO A 273 -7.94 -23.70 19.19
CA PRO A 273 -8.73 -22.88 18.28
C PRO A 273 -9.37 -21.66 18.95
N ASP A 274 -9.40 -21.64 20.29
CA ASP A 274 -9.90 -20.50 21.06
C ASP A 274 -8.94 -19.29 21.02
N LEU A 275 -7.70 -19.47 20.57
CA LEU A 275 -6.77 -18.37 20.31
C LEU A 275 -7.12 -17.69 18.99
N ARG A 276 -7.41 -16.39 19.05
CA ARG A 276 -7.59 -15.57 17.86
C ARG A 276 -6.21 -15.10 17.40
N THR A 277 -5.71 -15.68 16.32
CA THR A 277 -4.38 -15.39 15.77
C THR A 277 -4.46 -14.73 14.40
N GLY A 278 -3.43 -13.98 14.04
CA GLY A 278 -3.29 -13.36 12.72
C GLY A 278 -1.86 -13.06 12.36
N VAL A 279 -1.47 -13.39 11.13
CA VAL A 279 -0.12 -13.11 10.62
C VAL A 279 -0.21 -12.00 9.58
N GLN A 280 0.53 -10.91 9.81
CA GLN A 280 0.48 -9.71 8.98
C GLN A 280 1.89 -9.13 8.79
N PRO A 281 2.15 -8.44 7.66
CA PRO A 281 3.41 -7.71 7.51
C PRO A 281 3.44 -6.51 8.45
N VAL A 282 4.64 -6.07 8.82
CA VAL A 282 4.82 -4.84 9.60
C VAL A 282 4.45 -3.67 8.71
N GLN A 283 3.40 -2.95 9.08
CA GLN A 283 2.91 -1.82 8.29
C GLN A 283 3.71 -0.57 8.60
N ALA A 284 4.19 0.12 7.55
CA ALA A 284 4.83 1.43 7.68
C ALA A 284 3.88 2.50 8.24
N PHE A 285 2.57 2.30 8.07
CA PHE A 285 1.51 3.18 8.54
C PHE A 285 0.50 2.37 9.35
N SER A 286 0.48 2.58 10.67
CA SER A 286 -0.52 1.95 11.55
C SER A 286 -1.71 2.88 11.73
N GLY A 287 -2.91 2.40 11.36
CA GLY A 287 -4.18 3.12 11.54
C GLY A 287 -4.72 3.13 12.98
N GLY A 288 -3.87 2.87 13.98
CA GLY A 288 -4.25 2.89 15.40
C GLY A 288 -5.05 1.67 15.89
N GLY A 289 -5.34 0.69 15.02
CA GLY A 289 -5.99 -0.57 15.39
C GLY A 289 -5.03 -1.59 15.98
N PHE A 290 -5.52 -2.43 16.91
CA PHE A 290 -4.76 -3.56 17.49
C PHE A 290 -4.31 -4.58 16.43
N ARG A 291 -5.07 -4.70 15.34
CA ARG A 291 -4.79 -5.62 14.24
C ARG A 291 -5.08 -4.90 12.92
N ASN A 292 -4.19 -5.06 11.95
CA ASN A 292 -4.31 -4.45 10.64
C ASN A 292 -4.32 -5.56 9.58
N ALA A 293 -5.31 -5.53 8.70
CA ALA A 293 -5.55 -6.56 7.71
C ALA A 293 -5.69 -5.96 6.32
N ASN A 294 -5.44 -6.77 5.28
CA ASN A 294 -5.57 -6.33 3.88
C ASN A 294 -6.97 -5.81 3.54
N VAL A 295 -8.01 -6.41 4.13
CA VAL A 295 -9.40 -6.01 3.98
C VAL A 295 -9.96 -5.69 5.36
N GLN A 296 -10.43 -4.46 5.53
CA GLN A 296 -11.10 -3.98 6.73
C GLN A 296 -12.49 -3.49 6.34
N PHE A 297 -13.50 -4.28 6.67
CA PHE A 297 -14.89 -3.98 6.40
C PHE A 297 -15.55 -3.45 7.67
N LEU A 298 -15.88 -2.17 7.68
CA LEU A 298 -16.51 -1.49 8.79
C LEU A 298 -18.02 -1.45 8.61
N MET A 299 -18.74 -1.84 9.65
CA MET A 299 -20.18 -1.66 9.76
C MET A 299 -20.49 -0.73 10.94
N ALA A 300 -21.27 0.32 10.70
CA ALA A 300 -21.72 1.24 11.73
C ALA A 300 -23.25 1.20 11.88
N GLY A 301 -23.73 1.41 13.10
CA GLY A 301 -25.16 1.40 13.40
C GLY A 301 -25.50 1.83 14.83
N PRO A 302 -26.80 2.00 15.12
CA PRO A 302 -27.26 2.46 16.43
C PRO A 302 -27.27 1.36 17.50
N ASP A 303 -27.62 0.12 17.13
CA ASP A 303 -27.81 -1.00 18.05
C ASP A 303 -26.66 -2.01 17.96
N LEU A 304 -25.97 -2.23 19.08
CA LEU A 304 -24.84 -3.13 19.17
C LEU A 304 -25.24 -4.60 19.01
N LYS A 305 -26.43 -5.01 19.48
CA LYS A 305 -26.86 -6.42 19.38
C LYS A 305 -27.14 -6.81 17.94
N LYS A 306 -27.78 -5.91 17.18
CA LYS A 306 -27.99 -6.12 15.75
C LYS A 306 -26.69 -6.06 14.96
N LEU A 307 -25.77 -5.16 15.32
CA LEU A 307 -24.42 -5.15 14.74
C LEU A 307 -23.70 -6.48 14.97
N GLU A 308 -23.79 -7.05 16.17
CA GLU A 308 -23.24 -8.37 16.49
C GLU A 308 -23.84 -9.46 15.60
N GLU A 309 -25.17 -9.51 15.48
CA GLU A 309 -25.88 -10.49 14.65
C GLU A 309 -25.45 -10.41 13.19
N PHE A 310 -25.49 -9.21 12.59
CA PHE A 310 -25.07 -9.02 11.20
C PHE A 310 -23.59 -9.30 10.99
N SER A 311 -22.74 -8.86 11.92
CA SER A 311 -21.29 -9.10 11.85
C SER A 311 -20.96 -10.59 11.90
N THR A 312 -21.68 -11.36 12.71
CA THR A 312 -21.50 -12.81 12.83
C THR A 312 -21.90 -13.53 11.55
N GLN A 313 -23.05 -13.16 10.97
CA GLN A 313 -23.51 -13.71 9.69
C GLN A 313 -22.52 -13.42 8.55
N ILE A 314 -21.99 -12.19 8.47
CA ILE A 314 -20.98 -11.83 7.47
C ILE A 314 -19.68 -12.62 7.72
N LEU A 315 -19.25 -12.75 8.97
CA LEU A 315 -18.02 -13.47 9.33
C LEU A 315 -18.11 -14.95 8.93
N GLU A 316 -19.26 -15.60 9.16
CA GLU A 316 -19.51 -16.97 8.70
C GLU A 316 -19.45 -17.09 7.16
N ARG A 317 -20.04 -16.13 6.43
CA ARG A 317 -19.95 -16.10 4.97
C ARG A 317 -18.53 -15.82 4.48
N MET A 318 -17.80 -14.92 5.13
CA MET A 318 -16.40 -14.62 4.81
C MET A 318 -15.52 -15.87 4.93
N LYS A 319 -15.79 -16.77 5.90
CA LYS A 319 -15.07 -18.05 6.03
C LYS A 319 -15.25 -18.99 4.85
N THR A 320 -16.31 -18.82 4.05
CA THR A 320 -16.54 -19.61 2.83
C THR A 320 -15.80 -19.07 1.61
N VAL A 321 -15.30 -17.83 1.67
CA VAL A 321 -14.56 -17.21 0.57
C VAL A 321 -13.16 -17.82 0.53
N PRO A 322 -12.76 -18.48 -0.57
CA PRO A 322 -11.45 -19.10 -0.64
C PRO A 322 -10.34 -18.09 -0.38
N ASP A 323 -10.37 -16.89 -0.96
CA ASP A 323 -9.25 -15.95 -0.86
C ASP A 323 -9.03 -15.32 0.53
N ALA A 324 -9.99 -15.46 1.44
CA ALA A 324 -9.95 -14.87 2.77
C ALA A 324 -9.29 -15.79 3.80
N VAL A 325 -8.24 -15.30 4.46
CA VAL A 325 -7.54 -15.97 5.56
C VAL A 325 -7.48 -15.06 6.79
N ASP A 326 -7.24 -15.66 7.96
CA ASP A 326 -7.12 -14.95 9.22
C ASP A 326 -8.33 -14.04 9.56
N ILE A 327 -9.54 -14.51 9.25
CA ILE A 327 -10.78 -13.74 9.40
C ILE A 327 -11.07 -13.47 10.88
N ASP A 328 -11.34 -12.21 11.20
CA ASP A 328 -11.54 -11.77 12.57
C ASP A 328 -12.53 -10.58 12.68
N SER A 329 -12.89 -10.20 13.91
CA SER A 329 -13.79 -9.06 14.20
C SER A 329 -13.27 -8.26 15.39
N THR A 330 -13.39 -6.94 15.33
CA THR A 330 -13.07 -6.07 16.48
C THR A 330 -14.13 -6.14 17.58
N LEU A 331 -15.33 -6.65 17.29
CA LEU A 331 -16.34 -6.86 18.31
C LEU A 331 -15.94 -8.03 19.20
N ILE A 332 -15.89 -7.75 20.50
CA ILE A 332 -15.62 -8.73 21.55
C ILE A 332 -16.83 -8.72 22.46
N SER A 333 -17.66 -9.73 22.28
CA SER A 333 -18.84 -9.96 23.10
C SER A 333 -18.55 -11.01 24.17
N GLY A 334 -19.36 -10.99 25.24
CA GLY A 334 -19.32 -12.06 26.22
C GLY A 334 -18.21 -11.94 27.27
N LYS A 335 -17.56 -10.77 27.42
CA LYS A 335 -16.57 -10.58 28.49
C LYS A 335 -17.29 -10.73 29.83
N PRO A 336 -16.89 -11.68 30.69
CA PRO A 336 -17.51 -11.84 32.00
C PRO A 336 -17.29 -10.57 32.84
N GLU A 337 -18.36 -10.04 33.40
CA GLU A 337 -18.34 -8.93 34.34
C GLU A 337 -19.10 -9.30 35.61
N VAL A 338 -18.61 -8.82 36.75
CA VAL A 338 -19.29 -8.94 38.04
C VAL A 338 -19.99 -7.61 38.31
N ARG A 339 -21.32 -7.59 38.22
CA ARG A 339 -22.12 -6.38 38.44
C ARG A 339 -22.53 -6.27 39.91
N LEU A 340 -22.14 -5.17 40.53
CA LEU A 340 -22.50 -4.85 41.91
C LEU A 340 -23.66 -3.87 41.92
N GLU A 341 -24.84 -4.34 42.28
CA GLU A 341 -26.04 -3.52 42.41
C GLU A 341 -26.24 -3.10 43.86
N VAL A 342 -26.05 -1.82 44.16
CA VAL A 342 -26.19 -1.29 45.53
C VAL A 342 -27.66 -1.29 45.95
N ASP A 343 -27.96 -1.97 47.05
CA ASP A 343 -29.28 -1.91 47.69
C ASP A 343 -29.39 -0.60 48.47
N ARG A 344 -30.03 0.39 47.85
CA ARG A 344 -30.13 1.75 48.40
C ARG A 344 -30.91 1.81 49.71
N ALA A 345 -31.93 0.97 49.88
CA ALA A 345 -32.73 0.94 51.10
C ALA A 345 -31.89 0.40 52.26
N ARG A 346 -31.20 -0.72 52.04
CA ARG A 346 -30.34 -1.33 53.05
C ARG A 346 -29.14 -0.47 53.42
N ALA A 347 -28.54 0.22 52.44
CA ALA A 347 -27.49 1.19 52.69
C ALA A 347 -27.96 2.35 53.59
N ALA A 348 -29.17 2.86 53.38
CA ALA A 348 -29.75 3.92 54.21
C ALA A 348 -30.02 3.46 55.65
N ASP A 349 -30.54 2.25 55.82
CA ASP A 349 -30.77 1.65 57.14
C ASP A 349 -29.47 1.54 57.93
N LEU A 350 -28.41 1.05 57.27
CA LEU A 350 -27.08 0.86 57.84
C LEU A 350 -26.26 2.17 57.93
N GLY A 351 -26.77 3.30 57.42
CA GLY A 351 -26.10 4.59 57.50
C GLY A 351 -24.87 4.73 56.59
N VAL A 352 -24.88 4.05 55.45
CA VAL A 352 -23.82 4.08 54.42
C VAL A 352 -24.29 4.93 53.24
N ARG A 353 -23.46 5.88 52.79
CA ARG A 353 -23.75 6.66 51.58
C ARG A 353 -23.29 5.90 50.35
N ILE A 354 -24.02 6.02 49.24
CA ILE A 354 -23.68 5.36 47.96
C ILE A 354 -22.28 5.79 47.48
N GLY A 355 -21.91 7.06 47.70
CA GLY A 355 -20.57 7.57 47.37
C GLY A 355 -19.45 6.85 48.13
N ASP A 356 -19.68 6.47 49.39
CA ASP A 356 -18.68 5.77 50.21
C ASP A 356 -18.46 4.34 49.70
N VAL A 357 -19.52 3.67 49.22
CA VAL A 357 -19.42 2.35 48.57
C VAL A 357 -18.60 2.44 47.28
N SER A 358 -18.91 3.42 46.42
CA SER A 358 -18.18 3.63 45.17
C SER A 358 -16.71 3.98 45.41
N GLN A 359 -16.42 4.82 46.41
CA GLN A 359 -15.06 5.19 46.76
C GLN A 359 -14.28 3.98 47.30
N ALA A 360 -14.88 3.20 48.20
CA ALA A 360 -14.25 1.98 48.74
C ALA A 360 -13.90 0.99 47.61
N LEU A 361 -14.84 0.76 46.67
CA LEU A 361 -14.59 -0.10 45.51
C LEU A 361 -13.49 0.47 44.61
N ASN A 362 -13.47 1.78 44.36
CA ASN A 362 -12.45 2.41 43.54
C ASN A 362 -11.06 2.29 44.17
N THR A 363 -10.91 2.61 45.47
CA THR A 363 -9.64 2.52 46.18
C THR A 363 -9.17 1.07 46.34
N LEU A 364 -10.05 0.14 46.73
CA LEU A 364 -9.65 -1.25 47.04
C LEU A 364 -9.48 -2.11 45.78
N VAL A 365 -10.33 -1.96 44.77
CA VAL A 365 -10.33 -2.83 43.58
C VAL A 365 -9.59 -2.21 42.41
N ALA A 366 -9.91 -0.99 41.99
CA ALA A 366 -9.26 -0.33 40.85
C ALA A 366 -7.87 0.20 41.22
N GLY A 367 -7.75 0.73 42.44
CA GLY A 367 -6.57 1.42 42.94
C GLY A 367 -6.69 2.92 42.71
N GLN A 368 -6.37 3.70 43.73
CA GLN A 368 -6.42 5.16 43.67
C GLN A 368 -5.00 5.73 43.79
N GLU A 369 -4.65 6.67 42.92
CA GLU A 369 -3.46 7.49 43.11
C GLU A 369 -3.69 8.43 44.30
N ALA A 370 -2.91 8.22 45.36
CA ALA A 370 -3.03 8.98 46.60
C ALA A 370 -2.18 10.24 46.57
N THR A 371 -0.96 10.13 46.04
CA THR A 371 -0.01 11.23 45.93
C THR A 371 1.10 10.85 44.94
N THR A 372 2.01 11.78 44.69
CA THR A 372 3.25 11.51 43.95
C THR A 372 4.44 11.68 44.87
N TYR A 373 5.46 10.85 44.72
CA TYR A 373 6.68 10.89 45.49
C TYR A 373 7.87 11.15 44.56
N ASN A 374 8.59 12.24 44.80
CA ASN A 374 9.73 12.62 43.97
C ASN A 374 11.04 12.11 44.58
N VAL A 375 11.85 11.41 43.79
CA VAL A 375 13.20 10.98 44.18
C VAL A 375 14.16 11.37 43.07
N GLY A 376 15.09 12.28 43.38
CA GLY A 376 15.97 12.86 42.37
C GLY A 376 15.18 13.66 41.33
N ASN A 377 15.31 13.30 40.06
CA ASN A 377 14.56 13.90 38.95
C ASN A 377 13.32 13.08 38.54
N ASP A 378 13.07 11.94 39.20
CA ASP A 378 11.96 11.05 38.87
C ASP A 378 10.78 11.29 39.82
N GLN A 379 9.57 11.31 39.25
CA GLN A 379 8.30 11.40 39.98
C GLN A 379 7.59 10.06 39.92
N TYR A 380 7.32 9.47 41.08
CA TYR A 380 6.65 8.18 41.22
C TYR A 380 5.20 8.37 41.68
N GLU A 381 4.24 7.76 40.99
CA GLU A 381 2.84 7.72 41.43
C GLU A 381 2.69 6.72 42.60
N VAL A 382 2.14 7.19 43.73
CA VAL A 382 1.83 6.33 44.87
C VAL A 382 0.37 5.89 44.76
N ARG A 383 0.15 4.62 44.36
CA ARG A 383 -1.19 4.03 44.23
C ARG A 383 -1.52 3.14 45.43
N VAL A 384 -2.67 3.41 46.06
CA VAL A 384 -3.23 2.58 47.13
C VAL A 384 -4.24 1.62 46.52
N ARG A 385 -4.06 0.32 46.77
CA ARG A 385 -4.93 -0.75 46.26
C ARG A 385 -4.90 -1.95 47.22
N ALA A 386 -5.99 -2.71 47.30
CA ALA A 386 -5.99 -3.95 48.07
C ALA A 386 -5.04 -4.99 47.44
N MET A 387 -4.43 -5.82 48.30
CA MET A 387 -3.62 -6.96 47.87
C MET A 387 -4.46 -7.88 46.97
N GLN A 388 -3.82 -8.48 45.95
CA GLN A 388 -4.50 -9.26 44.91
C GLN A 388 -5.40 -10.37 45.49
N THR A 389 -4.98 -11.02 46.58
CA THR A 389 -5.72 -12.09 47.26
C THR A 389 -7.11 -11.67 47.76
N TYR A 390 -7.32 -10.38 48.07
CA TYR A 390 -8.61 -9.89 48.59
C TYR A 390 -9.52 -9.30 47.51
N ARG A 391 -9.04 -9.20 46.26
CA ARG A 391 -9.77 -8.60 45.14
C ARG A 391 -9.78 -9.48 43.88
N GLY A 392 -9.25 -10.70 43.99
CA GLY A 392 -9.09 -11.64 42.89
C GLY A 392 -10.34 -12.48 42.63
N ASP A 393 -11.22 -12.59 43.61
CA ASP A 393 -12.42 -13.41 43.58
C ASP A 393 -13.64 -12.68 44.18
N VAL A 394 -14.82 -13.20 43.88
CA VAL A 394 -16.09 -12.63 44.36
C VAL A 394 -16.20 -12.72 45.89
N GLU A 395 -15.65 -13.78 46.50
CA GLU A 395 -15.65 -13.94 47.96
C GLU A 395 -14.75 -12.90 48.66
N GLY A 396 -13.61 -12.54 48.06
CA GLY A 396 -12.79 -11.44 48.52
C GLY A 396 -13.53 -10.11 48.46
N LEU A 397 -14.26 -9.85 47.37
CA LEU A 397 -15.08 -8.64 47.21
C LEU A 397 -16.16 -8.52 48.30
N LYS A 398 -16.83 -9.63 48.65
CA LYS A 398 -17.85 -9.65 49.72
C LYS A 398 -17.32 -9.20 51.08
N ARG A 399 -16.03 -9.50 51.35
CA ARG A 399 -15.35 -9.18 52.62
C ARG A 399 -14.83 -7.75 52.69
N LEU A 400 -14.89 -6.98 51.60
CA LEU A 400 -14.46 -5.59 51.59
C LEU A 400 -15.32 -4.76 52.54
N ILE A 401 -14.68 -3.84 53.25
CA ILE A 401 -15.33 -2.99 54.25
C ILE A 401 -15.63 -1.61 53.69
N VAL A 402 -16.80 -1.09 54.05
CA VAL A 402 -17.27 0.26 53.73
C VAL A 402 -17.57 0.99 55.05
N PRO A 403 -17.12 2.24 55.22
CA PRO A 403 -17.42 3.01 56.42
C PRO A 403 -18.92 3.33 56.50
N SER A 404 -19.45 3.29 57.71
CA SER A 404 -20.84 3.61 58.05
C SER A 404 -20.89 4.68 59.13
N SER A 405 -21.81 5.63 59.00
CA SER A 405 -22.05 6.66 60.02
C SER A 405 -22.73 6.15 61.30
N LYS A 406 -23.41 5.00 61.27
CA LYS A 406 -24.17 4.46 62.43
C LYS A 406 -23.43 3.36 63.19
N ILE A 407 -22.87 2.40 62.47
CA ILE A 407 -22.33 1.13 63.01
C ILE A 407 -20.82 0.94 62.76
N GLY A 408 -20.11 2.00 62.33
CA GLY A 408 -18.67 1.97 62.09
C GLY A 408 -18.27 1.37 60.74
N TRP A 409 -18.31 0.04 60.60
CA TRP A 409 -17.89 -0.66 59.39
C TRP A 409 -18.93 -1.70 58.95
N VAL A 410 -19.15 -1.78 57.65
CA VAL A 410 -20.09 -2.73 57.04
C VAL A 410 -19.40 -3.46 55.91
N THR A 411 -19.61 -4.76 55.80
CA THR A 411 -19.10 -5.56 54.69
C THR A 411 -19.94 -5.35 53.43
N LEU A 412 -19.30 -5.44 52.27
CA LEU A 412 -19.90 -5.11 50.98
C LEU A 412 -21.10 -6.03 50.65
N ASP A 413 -21.05 -7.30 51.05
CA ASP A 413 -22.13 -8.29 50.87
C ASP A 413 -23.48 -7.84 51.46
N ARG A 414 -23.47 -7.03 52.52
CA ARG A 414 -24.68 -6.49 53.14
C ARG A 414 -25.26 -5.29 52.40
N LEU A 415 -24.51 -4.71 51.47
CA LEU A 415 -24.84 -3.46 50.79
C LEU A 415 -25.12 -3.66 49.31
N VAL A 416 -24.61 -4.73 48.70
CA VAL A 416 -24.72 -4.97 47.25
C VAL A 416 -25.24 -6.36 46.95
N LYS A 417 -26.02 -6.45 45.87
CA LYS A 417 -26.33 -7.70 45.19
C LYS A 417 -25.29 -7.91 44.10
N ILE A 418 -24.67 -9.08 44.10
CA ILE A 418 -23.65 -9.45 43.11
C ILE A 418 -24.33 -10.29 42.05
N ASN A 419 -24.37 -9.79 40.82
CA ASN A 419 -24.92 -10.48 39.66
C ASN A 419 -23.79 -10.72 38.66
N ASP A 420 -23.66 -11.95 38.19
CA ASP A 420 -22.79 -12.24 37.05
C ASP A 420 -23.45 -11.75 35.77
N GLY A 421 -22.67 -11.11 34.92
CA GLY A 421 -23.13 -10.59 33.64
C GLY A 421 -22.05 -10.74 32.58
N THR A 422 -22.41 -10.34 31.37
CA THR A 422 -21.47 -10.22 30.27
C THR A 422 -21.64 -8.88 29.59
N GLY A 423 -20.53 -8.22 29.28
CA GLY A 423 -20.50 -6.94 28.58
C GLY A 423 -19.54 -6.97 27.39
N PRO A 424 -19.63 -5.98 26.48
CA PRO A 424 -18.61 -5.78 25.46
C PRO A 424 -17.33 -5.25 26.11
N SER A 425 -16.16 -5.76 25.71
CA SER A 425 -14.88 -5.30 26.28
C SER A 425 -14.51 -3.88 25.84
N SER A 426 -14.89 -3.50 24.62
CA SER A 426 -14.72 -2.17 24.03
C SER A 426 -15.91 -1.86 23.13
N ILE A 427 -16.20 -0.56 22.98
CA ILE A 427 -17.23 -0.09 22.04
C ILE A 427 -16.56 0.94 21.13
N ASP A 428 -16.17 0.47 19.95
CA ASP A 428 -15.58 1.32 18.92
C ASP A 428 -16.65 2.20 18.29
N ARG A 429 -16.26 3.40 17.89
CA ARG A 429 -17.15 4.37 17.26
C ARG A 429 -16.46 5.11 16.13
N THR A 430 -17.19 5.32 15.04
CA THR A 430 -16.85 6.27 13.97
C THR A 430 -18.01 7.21 13.77
N ASN A 431 -17.72 8.50 13.57
CA ASN A 431 -18.74 9.52 13.33
C ASN A 431 -19.89 9.49 14.36
N ARG A 432 -19.55 9.25 15.63
CA ARG A 432 -20.48 9.15 16.79
C ARG A 432 -21.46 7.96 16.73
N GLN A 433 -21.31 7.03 15.79
CA GLN A 433 -22.07 5.78 15.74
C GLN A 433 -21.21 4.62 16.25
N ARG A 434 -21.85 3.57 16.79
CA ARG A 434 -21.14 2.34 17.18
C ARG A 434 -20.70 1.63 15.91
N GLN A 435 -19.52 1.02 15.93
CA GLN A 435 -19.00 0.30 14.79
C GLN A 435 -18.49 -1.09 15.18
N VAL A 436 -18.44 -1.97 14.19
CA VAL A 436 -17.74 -3.24 14.22
C VAL A 436 -16.91 -3.33 12.95
N THR A 437 -15.63 -3.67 13.06
CA THR A 437 -14.76 -3.87 11.91
C THR A 437 -14.46 -5.36 11.76
N LEU A 438 -14.82 -5.91 10.61
CA LEU A 438 -14.44 -7.24 10.17
C LEU A 438 -13.10 -7.16 9.44
N LEU A 439 -12.19 -8.05 9.81
CA LEU A 439 -10.82 -8.08 9.33
C LEU A 439 -10.61 -9.36 8.54
N ALA A 440 -9.94 -9.27 7.38
CA ALA A 440 -9.49 -10.43 6.63
C ALA A 440 -8.18 -10.14 5.90
N ASN A 441 -7.27 -11.10 5.94
CA ASN A 441 -6.07 -11.11 5.11
C ASN A 441 -6.35 -11.87 3.81
N THR A 442 -5.57 -11.57 2.79
CA THR A 442 -5.59 -12.32 1.52
C THR A 442 -4.62 -13.50 1.61
N ARG A 443 -5.03 -14.66 1.11
CA ARG A 443 -4.07 -15.76 0.82
C ARG A 443 -2.95 -15.25 -0.09
N PRO A 444 -1.73 -15.81 -0.02
CA PRO A 444 -0.74 -15.69 -1.09
C PRO A 444 -1.34 -15.83 -2.50
N GLY A 445 -1.16 -14.82 -3.35
CA GLY A 445 -1.71 -14.75 -4.71
C GLY A 445 -3.23 -14.49 -4.82
N GLY A 446 -3.94 -14.35 -3.70
CA GLY A 446 -5.37 -14.00 -3.67
C GLY A 446 -5.63 -12.52 -3.93
N SER A 447 -6.88 -12.16 -4.25
CA SER A 447 -7.25 -10.77 -4.53
C SER A 447 -8.11 -10.16 -3.43
N ALA A 448 -7.66 -9.04 -2.85
CA ALA A 448 -8.46 -8.24 -1.93
C ALA A 448 -9.76 -7.75 -2.59
N THR A 449 -9.72 -7.43 -3.89
CA THR A 449 -10.90 -6.99 -4.65
C THR A 449 -11.95 -8.10 -4.77
N ASN A 450 -11.54 -9.37 -4.88
CA ASN A 450 -12.47 -10.49 -4.91
C ASN A 450 -13.18 -10.65 -3.56
N ILE A 451 -12.43 -10.54 -2.45
CA ILE A 451 -12.99 -10.57 -1.09
C ILE A 451 -14.00 -9.44 -0.89
N THR A 452 -13.65 -8.20 -1.25
CA THR A 452 -14.58 -7.06 -1.10
C THR A 452 -15.78 -7.17 -2.04
N GLY A 453 -15.62 -7.71 -3.24
CA GLY A 453 -16.72 -7.99 -4.17
C GLY A 453 -17.73 -8.98 -3.60
N GLU A 454 -17.25 -10.09 -3.04
CA GLU A 454 -18.09 -11.10 -2.38
C GLU A 454 -18.79 -10.53 -1.13
N ILE A 455 -18.07 -9.78 -0.28
CA ILE A 455 -18.66 -9.10 0.88
C ILE A 455 -19.76 -8.14 0.45
N ASN A 456 -19.53 -7.33 -0.58
CA ASN A 456 -20.55 -6.41 -1.10
C ASN A 456 -21.79 -7.14 -1.60
N ARG A 457 -21.63 -8.31 -2.23
CA ARG A 457 -22.76 -9.16 -2.66
C ARG A 457 -23.55 -9.67 -1.46
N PHE A 458 -22.87 -10.19 -0.43
CA PHE A 458 -23.54 -10.66 0.79
C PHE A 458 -24.27 -9.54 1.53
N VAL A 459 -23.66 -8.36 1.61
CA VAL A 459 -24.28 -7.17 2.24
C VAL A 459 -25.52 -6.72 1.48
N ALA A 460 -25.49 -6.76 0.15
CA ALA A 460 -26.65 -6.45 -0.68
C ALA A 460 -27.80 -7.46 -0.47
N GLU A 461 -27.48 -8.75 -0.27
CA GLU A 461 -28.47 -9.81 -0.01
C GLU A 461 -29.16 -9.66 1.36
N MET A 462 -28.44 -9.16 2.38
CA MET A 462 -28.99 -9.02 3.74
C MET A 462 -30.04 -7.91 3.91
N ASN A 463 -30.18 -6.99 2.94
CA ASN A 463 -31.11 -5.85 3.01
C ASN A 463 -31.07 -5.14 4.38
N LEU A 464 -29.90 -4.61 4.74
CA LEU A 464 -29.68 -3.98 6.04
C LEU A 464 -30.74 -2.91 6.35
N PRO A 465 -31.24 -2.83 7.60
CA PRO A 465 -32.22 -1.83 7.99
C PRO A 465 -31.69 -0.39 7.79
N PRO A 466 -32.58 0.61 7.62
CA PRO A 466 -32.16 2.00 7.58
C PRO A 466 -31.43 2.39 8.88
N GLY A 467 -30.32 3.12 8.73
CA GLY A 467 -29.48 3.54 9.86
C GLY A 467 -28.23 2.67 10.08
N TYR A 468 -28.07 1.59 9.31
CA TYR A 468 -26.82 0.84 9.23
C TYR A 468 -26.04 1.27 7.99
N THR A 469 -24.75 1.54 8.15
CA THR A 469 -23.87 1.92 7.06
C THR A 469 -22.65 1.01 7.02
N THR A 470 -22.14 0.76 5.82
CA THR A 470 -21.00 -0.13 5.58
C THR A 470 -19.98 0.58 4.73
N HIS A 471 -18.73 0.59 5.17
CA HIS A 471 -17.63 1.25 4.47
C HIS A 471 -16.35 0.42 4.61
N TYR A 472 -15.42 0.60 3.69
CA TYR A 472 -14.07 0.05 3.80
C TYR A 472 -13.16 1.11 4.41
N VAL A 473 -12.20 0.66 5.23
CA VAL A 473 -11.19 1.54 5.87
C VAL A 473 -9.96 1.68 5.00
#